data_AF-A0A645HV20-F1
#
_entry.id   AF-A0A645HV20-F1
#
_cell.length_a   1.000
_cell.length_b   1.000
_cell.length_c   1.000
_cell.angle_alpha   90.00
_cell.angle_beta   90.00
_cell.angle_gamma   90.00
#
_symmetry.space_group_name_H-M   'P 1'
#
loop_
_entity.id
_entity.type
_entity.pdbx_description
1 polymer ?
#
loop_
_entity_poly.entity_id
_entity_poly.type
_entity_poly.pdbx_seq_one_letter_code
_entity_poly.pdbx_strand_id
1 'polypeptide(L)'
;MNNRVIGRVTPYEVDRVVDPADMIRGGGGFNATNTIVMPTQLLKDLPKFADYVEAEDIPFQLLGALSGYAWYIADTLMAYRIAVPGSWSTRQYASAMETRIKTSRDLIALNEGYDAFSNGKYHEAFVDAIHYQEFLILTYQHKLREAKRPPYRVFYDQLSWKRKLRLFGEKYCNGLTMRILTWQRNRGK
;
A
#
# COMPACT_ATOMS: atom_id res chain seq x y z
N MET A 1 -28.95 -1.95 -2.62
CA MET A 1 -27.50 -1.86 -2.85
C MET A 1 -27.29 -1.25 -4.22
N ASN A 2 -26.56 -0.14 -4.33
CA ASN A 2 -26.23 0.43 -5.64
C ASN A 2 -25.08 -0.40 -6.23
N ASN A 3 -25.32 -1.15 -7.32
CA ASN A 3 -24.34 -1.97 -8.04
C ASN A 3 -23.32 -1.12 -8.84
N ARG A 4 -22.91 0.01 -8.28
CA ARG A 4 -22.00 0.95 -8.95
C ARG A 4 -20.56 0.46 -8.80
N VAL A 5 -19.93 0.16 -9.93
CA VAL A 5 -18.47 -0.04 -10.00
C VAL A 5 -17.80 1.32 -9.79
N ILE A 6 -16.87 1.39 -8.84
CA ILE A 6 -16.17 2.63 -8.47
C ILE A 6 -14.71 2.67 -8.94
N GLY A 7 -14.19 1.53 -9.41
CA GLY A 7 -12.81 1.36 -9.84
C GLY A 7 -12.51 -0.09 -10.20
N ARG A 8 -11.34 -0.32 -10.80
CA ARG A 8 -10.78 -1.63 -11.11
C ARG A 8 -9.30 -1.62 -10.77
N VAL A 9 -8.76 -2.78 -10.38
CA VAL A 9 -7.31 -2.99 -10.17
C VAL A 9 -6.83 -3.78 -11.39
N THR A 10 -6.18 -3.10 -12.33
CA THR A 10 -5.78 -3.66 -13.63
C THR A 10 -4.31 -3.33 -13.89
N PRO A 11 -3.35 -4.04 -13.26
CA PRO A 11 -1.93 -3.79 -13.46
C PRO A 11 -1.47 -4.05 -14.91
N TYR A 12 -2.17 -4.95 -15.63
CA TYR A 12 -1.90 -5.23 -17.04
C TYR A 12 -3.19 -5.37 -17.86
N GLU A 13 -3.09 -5.11 -19.17
CA GLU A 13 -4.20 -5.23 -20.14
C GLU A 13 -4.39 -6.65 -20.69
N VAL A 14 -3.39 -7.52 -20.54
CA VAL A 14 -3.39 -8.90 -21.07
C VAL A 14 -2.86 -9.88 -20.04
N ASP A 15 -3.30 -11.14 -20.18
CA ASP A 15 -2.80 -12.26 -19.39
C ASP A 15 -1.28 -12.40 -19.58
N ARG A 16 -0.56 -12.49 -18.46
CA ARG A 16 0.91 -12.59 -18.51
C ARG A 16 1.50 -13.07 -17.19
N VAL A 17 2.76 -13.47 -17.28
CA VAL A 17 3.63 -13.54 -16.11
C VAL A 17 3.85 -12.12 -15.60
N VAL A 18 3.61 -11.93 -14.30
CA VAL A 18 3.84 -10.68 -13.57
C VAL A 18 5.34 -10.43 -13.48
N ASP A 19 5.78 -9.21 -13.81
CA ASP A 19 7.12 -8.76 -13.45
C ASP A 19 7.18 -8.53 -11.93
N PRO A 20 8.07 -9.20 -11.17
CA PRO A 20 8.21 -8.97 -9.74
C PRO A 20 8.49 -7.50 -9.40
N ALA A 21 9.20 -6.76 -10.25
CA ALA A 21 9.50 -5.35 -10.01
C ALA A 21 8.23 -4.48 -10.02
N ASP A 22 7.25 -4.79 -10.89
CA ASP A 22 5.96 -4.11 -10.93
C ASP A 22 5.13 -4.44 -9.69
N MET A 23 5.14 -5.69 -9.25
CA MET A 23 4.46 -6.12 -8.02
C MET A 23 5.06 -5.44 -6.78
N ILE A 24 6.38 -5.40 -6.66
CA ILE A 24 7.08 -4.74 -5.55
C ILE A 24 6.71 -3.25 -5.49
N ARG A 25 6.76 -2.54 -6.63
CA ARG A 25 6.40 -1.11 -6.69
C ARG A 25 4.90 -0.87 -6.45
N GLY A 26 4.04 -1.79 -6.87
CA GLY A 26 2.60 -1.72 -6.64
C GLY A 26 2.20 -1.96 -5.18
N GLY A 27 3.03 -2.69 -4.43
CA GLY A 27 2.76 -3.07 -3.05
C GLY A 27 1.41 -3.77 -2.89
N GLY A 28 0.76 -3.64 -1.73
CA GLY A 28 -0.54 -4.28 -1.47
C GLY A 28 -1.72 -3.79 -2.35
N GLY A 29 -1.49 -2.78 -3.20
CA GLY A 29 -2.47 -2.33 -4.18
C GLY A 29 -2.33 -2.99 -5.55
N PHE A 30 -1.31 -3.83 -5.77
CA PHE A 30 -1.01 -4.41 -7.08
C PHE A 30 -2.15 -5.31 -7.60
N ASN A 31 -2.73 -6.14 -6.72
CA ASN A 31 -3.91 -6.93 -7.00
C ASN A 31 -4.88 -6.86 -5.81
N ALA A 32 -6.16 -7.12 -6.06
CA ALA A 32 -7.14 -7.20 -4.98
C ALA A 32 -6.88 -8.45 -4.12
N THR A 33 -7.02 -8.35 -2.80
CA THR A 33 -6.72 -9.46 -1.88
C THR A 33 -7.53 -10.72 -2.19
N ASN A 34 -8.78 -10.57 -2.63
CA ASN A 34 -9.68 -11.69 -2.96
C ASN A 34 -9.37 -12.39 -4.29
N THR A 35 -8.31 -11.99 -5.01
CA THR A 35 -7.85 -12.65 -6.24
C THR A 35 -6.55 -13.43 -6.05
N ILE A 36 -5.98 -13.44 -4.84
CA ILE A 36 -4.72 -14.13 -4.54
C ILE A 36 -5.00 -15.63 -4.41
N VAL A 37 -4.36 -16.42 -5.26
CA VAL A 37 -4.34 -17.89 -5.15
C VAL A 37 -2.88 -18.31 -5.15
N MET A 38 -2.49 -19.12 -4.16
CA MET A 38 -1.11 -19.56 -4.00
C MET A 38 -1.00 -21.01 -3.56
N PRO A 39 0.10 -21.71 -3.92
CA PRO A 39 0.36 -23.06 -3.41
C PRO A 39 0.52 -23.06 -1.88
N THR A 40 -0.21 -23.95 -1.21
CA THR A 40 -0.15 -24.12 0.26
C THR A 40 1.27 -24.39 0.76
N GLN A 41 2.12 -25.05 -0.03
CA GLN A 41 3.49 -25.34 0.38
C GLN A 41 4.32 -24.06 0.61
N LEU A 42 4.12 -23.01 -0.19
CA LEU A 42 4.82 -21.74 0.00
C LEU A 42 4.43 -21.08 1.33
N LEU A 43 3.17 -21.21 1.75
CA LEU A 43 2.72 -20.68 3.04
C LEU A 43 3.35 -21.42 4.23
N LYS A 44 3.62 -22.72 4.09
CA LYS A 44 4.29 -23.50 5.15
C LYS A 44 5.75 -23.10 5.34
N ASP A 45 6.37 -22.60 4.27
CA ASP A 45 7.76 -22.19 4.22
C ASP A 45 7.91 -20.65 4.27
N LEU A 46 6.94 -19.95 4.87
CA LEU A 46 6.94 -18.48 4.99
C LEU A 46 8.19 -18.01 5.76
N PRO A 47 8.98 -17.05 5.21
CA PRO A 47 10.11 -16.51 5.91
C PRO A 47 9.70 -15.82 7.23
N LYS A 48 10.48 -16.01 8.30
CA LYS A 48 10.17 -15.44 9.63
C LYS A 48 9.98 -13.92 9.64
N PHE A 49 10.68 -13.19 8.77
CA PHE A 49 10.53 -11.73 8.67
C PHE A 49 9.16 -11.32 8.12
N ALA A 50 8.46 -12.23 7.43
CA ALA A 50 7.19 -11.99 6.76
C ALA A 50 5.96 -12.39 7.60
N ASP A 51 6.17 -13.04 8.75
CA ASP A 51 5.13 -13.59 9.62
C ASP A 51 4.44 -12.53 10.52
N TYR A 52 5.01 -11.33 10.65
CA TYR A 52 4.60 -10.33 11.65
C TYR A 52 3.89 -9.09 11.08
N VAL A 53 3.52 -9.10 9.80
CA VAL A 53 2.95 -7.92 9.14
C VAL A 53 1.42 -7.98 9.14
N GLU A 54 0.76 -6.94 9.65
CA GLU A 54 -0.72 -6.89 9.75
C GLU A 54 -1.42 -6.88 8.37
N ALA A 55 -0.71 -6.43 7.33
CA ALA A 55 -1.14 -6.53 5.93
C ALA A 55 -0.64 -7.86 5.35
N GLU A 56 -1.32 -8.96 5.70
CA GLU A 56 -0.92 -10.34 5.39
C GLU A 56 -0.81 -10.64 3.88
N ASP A 57 -1.50 -9.88 3.03
CA ASP A 57 -1.53 -10.11 1.59
C ASP A 57 -0.23 -9.73 0.87
N ILE A 58 0.49 -8.71 1.34
CA ILE A 58 1.76 -8.27 0.75
C ILE A 58 2.85 -9.36 0.87
N PRO A 59 3.11 -9.93 2.05
CA PRO A 59 3.99 -11.09 2.19
C PRO A 59 3.71 -12.21 1.18
N PHE A 60 2.45 -12.58 1.02
CA PHE A 60 2.07 -13.71 0.17
C PHE A 60 2.27 -13.44 -1.32
N GLN A 61 1.94 -12.22 -1.76
CA GLN A 61 2.17 -11.76 -3.13
C GLN A 61 3.67 -11.82 -3.47
N LEU A 62 4.50 -11.20 -2.61
CA LEU A 62 5.95 -11.16 -2.81
C LEU A 62 6.56 -12.55 -2.78
N LEU A 63 6.19 -13.40 -1.81
CA LEU A 63 6.69 -14.78 -1.77
C LEU A 63 6.35 -15.55 -3.04
N GLY A 64 5.10 -15.47 -3.50
CA GLY A 64 4.67 -16.16 -4.73
C GLY A 64 5.45 -15.71 -5.97
N ALA A 65 5.62 -14.40 -6.15
CA ALA A 65 6.35 -13.86 -7.29
C ALA A 65 7.86 -14.14 -7.24
N LEU A 66 8.46 -14.22 -6.05
CA LEU A 66 9.91 -14.39 -5.89
C LEU A 66 10.35 -15.85 -5.84
N SER A 67 9.50 -16.78 -5.40
CA SER A 67 9.79 -18.22 -5.37
C SER A 67 9.61 -18.92 -6.73
N GLY A 68 9.09 -18.23 -7.73
CA GLY A 68 8.88 -18.79 -9.06
C GLY A 68 8.30 -17.75 -10.02
N TYR A 69 7.00 -17.83 -10.26
CA TYR A 69 6.27 -16.85 -11.05
C TYR A 69 4.88 -16.62 -10.47
N ALA A 70 4.31 -15.44 -10.76
CA ALA A 70 2.90 -15.17 -10.56
C ALA A 70 2.24 -14.96 -11.93
N TRP A 71 1.11 -15.62 -12.16
CA TRP A 71 0.29 -15.43 -13.36
C TRP A 71 -0.80 -14.40 -13.09
N TYR A 72 -0.94 -13.42 -13.97
CA TYR A 72 -2.03 -12.44 -13.95
C TYR A 72 -3.04 -12.77 -15.05
N ILE A 73 -4.32 -12.70 -14.69
CA ILE A 73 -5.48 -12.83 -15.60
C ILE A 73 -6.11 -11.45 -15.72
N ALA A 74 -6.23 -10.93 -16.95
CA ALA A 74 -6.71 -9.58 -17.23
C ALA A 74 -8.23 -9.43 -17.07
N ASP A 75 -8.98 -10.51 -17.22
CA ASP A 75 -10.43 -10.50 -17.05
C ASP A 75 -10.86 -10.14 -15.63
N THR A 76 -11.96 -9.39 -15.51
CA THR A 76 -12.54 -9.09 -14.21
C THR A 76 -13.33 -10.29 -13.69
N LEU A 77 -12.69 -11.10 -12.84
CA LEU A 77 -13.28 -12.32 -12.30
C LEU A 77 -14.04 -12.11 -10.98
N MET A 78 -13.67 -11.10 -10.18
CA MET A 78 -14.16 -10.93 -8.81
C MET A 78 -14.56 -9.50 -8.52
N ALA A 79 -15.56 -9.32 -7.64
CA ALA A 79 -15.92 -8.03 -7.07
C ALA A 79 -15.37 -7.90 -5.64
N TYR A 80 -14.63 -6.83 -5.36
CA TYR A 80 -14.13 -6.53 -4.01
C TYR A 80 -14.96 -5.42 -3.34
N ARG A 81 -15.37 -5.64 -2.10
CA ARG A 81 -16.14 -4.65 -1.32
C ARG A 81 -15.18 -3.73 -0.60
N ILE A 82 -15.31 -2.43 -0.83
CA ILE A 82 -14.55 -1.41 -0.11
C ILE A 82 -15.33 -0.88 1.10
N ALA A 83 -14.62 -0.26 2.05
CA ALA A 83 -15.19 0.42 3.21
C ALA A 83 -16.14 -0.45 4.06
N VAL A 84 -15.93 -1.77 4.07
CA VAL A 84 -16.66 -2.69 4.95
C VAL A 84 -16.29 -2.34 6.40
N PRO A 85 -17.27 -2.12 7.30
CA PRO A 85 -17.00 -1.86 8.71
C PRO A 85 -16.09 -2.95 9.31
N GLY A 86 -15.01 -2.54 9.96
CA GLY A 86 -14.03 -3.45 10.57
C GLY A 86 -12.93 -3.94 9.63
N SER A 87 -13.00 -3.64 8.32
CA SER A 87 -11.91 -3.95 7.38
C SER A 87 -10.60 -3.28 7.79
N TRP A 88 -9.48 -3.92 7.47
CA TRP A 88 -8.14 -3.41 7.78
C TRP A 88 -7.96 -1.95 7.35
N SER A 89 -8.36 -1.59 6.12
CA SER A 89 -8.25 -0.21 5.63
C SER A 89 -9.06 0.76 6.49
N THR A 90 -10.28 0.41 6.90
CA THR A 90 -11.09 1.28 7.77
C THR A 90 -10.47 1.44 9.16
N ARG A 91 -9.90 0.38 9.74
CA ARG A 91 -9.15 0.44 11.00
C ARG A 91 -7.92 1.34 10.85
N GLN A 92 -7.19 1.19 9.74
CA GLN A 92 -5.96 1.94 9.50
C GLN A 92 -6.19 3.43 9.20
N TYR A 93 -7.32 3.79 8.57
CA TYR A 93 -7.67 5.20 8.41
C TYR A 93 -8.17 5.86 9.70
N ALA A 94 -8.72 5.06 10.62
CA ALA A 94 -9.20 5.52 11.91
C ALA A 94 -8.13 5.46 13.02
N SER A 95 -7.00 4.80 12.77
CA SER A 95 -5.95 4.58 13.75
C SER A 95 -5.15 5.85 14.06
N ALA A 96 -4.51 5.85 15.22
CA ALA A 96 -3.59 6.91 15.60
C ALA A 96 -2.43 7.00 14.61
N MET A 97 -1.84 8.20 14.48
CA MET A 97 -0.74 8.41 13.54
C MET A 97 0.44 7.47 13.80
N GLU A 98 0.71 7.16 15.07
CA GLU A 98 1.73 6.21 15.50
C GLU A 98 1.51 4.81 14.94
N THR A 99 0.26 4.31 14.94
CA THR A 99 -0.09 3.01 14.34
C THR A 99 0.22 3.02 12.86
N ARG A 100 -0.11 4.11 12.15
CA ARG A 100 0.15 4.23 10.71
C ARG A 100 1.64 4.27 10.40
N ILE A 101 2.42 4.97 11.23
CA ILE A 101 3.89 4.99 11.14
C ILE A 101 4.46 3.60 11.43
N LYS A 102 3.94 2.88 12.44
CA LYS A 102 4.37 1.50 12.75
C LYS A 102 4.14 0.60 11.54
N THR A 103 2.94 0.61 10.96
CA THR A 103 2.65 -0.19 9.75
C THR A 103 3.63 0.11 8.62
N SER A 104 3.94 1.39 8.35
CA SER A 104 4.92 1.72 7.31
C SER A 104 6.34 1.22 7.64
N ARG A 105 6.74 1.23 8.92
CA ARG A 105 8.02 0.63 9.34
C ARG A 105 8.03 -0.89 9.21
N ASP A 106 6.94 -1.56 9.57
CA ASP A 106 6.80 -3.01 9.39
C ASP A 106 6.92 -3.37 7.89
N LEU A 107 6.33 -2.55 7.00
CA LEU A 107 6.46 -2.72 5.55
C LEU A 107 7.86 -2.43 5.02
N ILE A 108 8.62 -1.50 5.61
CA ILE A 108 10.02 -1.27 5.26
C ILE A 108 10.84 -2.53 5.59
N ALA A 109 10.71 -3.04 6.83
CA ALA A 109 11.40 -4.26 7.25
C ALA A 109 11.03 -5.49 6.39
N LEU A 110 9.76 -5.59 5.97
CA LEU A 110 9.30 -6.63 5.06
C LEU A 110 10.01 -6.55 3.69
N ASN A 111 10.09 -5.34 3.12
CA ASN A 111 10.75 -5.11 1.83
C ASN A 111 12.26 -5.38 1.92
N GLU A 112 12.94 -4.94 2.99
CA GLU A 112 14.35 -5.26 3.24
C GLU A 112 14.58 -6.77 3.36
N GLY A 113 13.68 -7.48 4.05
CA GLY A 113 13.71 -8.93 4.18
C GLY A 113 13.57 -9.65 2.83
N TYR A 114 12.63 -9.20 1.99
CA TYR A 114 12.46 -9.79 0.66
C TYR A 114 13.55 -9.41 -0.35
N ASP A 115 14.13 -8.21 -0.22
CA ASP A 115 15.28 -7.82 -1.02
C ASP A 115 16.47 -8.76 -0.76
N ALA A 116 16.77 -8.99 0.53
CA ALA A 116 17.77 -9.96 0.95
C ALA A 116 17.42 -11.40 0.51
N PHE A 117 16.16 -11.82 0.67
CA PHE A 117 15.67 -13.13 0.21
C PHE A 117 15.87 -13.34 -1.29
N SER A 118 15.70 -12.28 -2.10
CA SER A 118 15.91 -12.29 -3.55
C SER A 118 17.37 -12.16 -3.97
N ASN A 119 18.31 -12.14 -3.02
CA ASN A 119 19.73 -11.85 -3.23
C ASN A 119 19.98 -10.53 -4.00
N GLY A 120 19.16 -9.51 -3.74
CA GLY A 120 19.28 -8.19 -4.38
C GLY A 120 18.86 -8.13 -5.85
N LYS A 121 18.24 -9.19 -6.40
CA LYS A 121 17.86 -9.24 -7.83
C LYS A 121 16.91 -8.10 -8.24
N TYR A 122 16.08 -7.63 -7.31
CA TYR A 122 15.11 -6.56 -7.54
C TYR A 122 15.35 -5.34 -6.64
N HIS A 123 16.61 -5.11 -6.26
CA HIS A 123 16.99 -4.09 -5.27
C HIS A 123 16.41 -2.71 -5.55
N GLU A 124 16.46 -2.23 -6.81
CA GLU A 124 15.91 -0.93 -7.17
C GLU A 124 14.39 -0.82 -6.92
N ALA A 125 13.64 -1.88 -7.21
CA ALA A 125 12.20 -1.90 -6.97
C ALA A 125 11.90 -1.89 -5.46
N PHE A 126 12.68 -2.61 -4.66
CA PHE A 126 12.55 -2.58 -3.20
C PHE A 126 12.91 -1.21 -2.62
N VAL A 127 13.98 -0.57 -3.11
CA VAL A 127 14.35 0.79 -2.73
C VAL A 127 13.23 1.78 -3.04
N ASP A 128 12.59 1.68 -4.22
CA ASP A 128 11.42 2.49 -4.57
C ASP A 128 10.25 2.27 -3.59
N ALA A 129 9.94 1.01 -3.27
CA ALA A 129 8.88 0.64 -2.33
C ALA A 129 9.17 1.14 -0.90
N ILE A 130 10.42 1.06 -0.45
CA ILE A 130 10.89 1.58 0.84
C ILE A 130 10.77 3.10 0.87
N HIS A 131 11.26 3.82 -0.15
CA HIS A 131 11.14 5.26 -0.23
C HIS A 131 9.67 5.72 -0.21
N TYR A 132 8.75 4.95 -0.79
CA TYR A 132 7.33 5.25 -0.71
C TYR A 132 6.80 5.15 0.74
N GLN A 133 7.20 4.13 1.51
CA GLN A 133 6.83 4.02 2.92
C GLN A 133 7.44 5.13 3.78
N GLU A 134 8.69 5.49 3.54
CA GLU A 134 9.35 6.62 4.21
C GLU A 134 8.65 7.94 3.90
N PHE A 135 8.26 8.15 2.64
CA PHE A 135 7.44 9.29 2.24
C PHE A 135 6.13 9.34 3.04
N LEU A 136 5.42 8.22 3.19
CA LEU A 136 4.20 8.16 4.01
C LEU A 136 4.49 8.57 5.45
N ILE A 137 5.56 8.05 6.07
CA ILE A 137 5.99 8.44 7.43
C ILE A 137 6.24 9.95 7.53
N LEU A 138 6.94 10.55 6.57
CA LEU A 138 7.18 12.00 6.55
C LEU A 138 5.87 12.79 6.45
N THR A 139 4.89 12.32 5.67
CA THR A 139 3.57 12.97 5.61
C THR A 139 2.80 12.85 6.93
N TYR A 140 2.86 11.69 7.58
CA TYR A 140 2.26 11.43 8.88
C TYR A 140 2.86 12.29 10.00
N GLN A 141 4.16 12.56 9.92
CA GLN A 141 4.88 13.46 10.83
C GLN A 141 4.79 14.95 10.45
N HIS A 142 4.04 15.29 9.40
CA HIS A 142 3.94 16.64 8.85
C HIS A 142 5.29 17.28 8.43
N LYS A 143 6.30 16.46 8.14
CA LYS A 143 7.63 16.88 7.66
C LYS A 143 7.64 17.16 6.16
N LEU A 144 6.73 18.02 5.71
CA LEU A 144 6.53 18.29 4.28
C LEU A 144 7.73 18.95 3.56
N ARG A 145 8.70 19.50 4.30
CA ARG A 145 9.93 20.03 3.67
C ARG A 145 10.81 18.88 3.20
N GLU A 146 10.93 17.82 3.99
CA GLU A 146 11.69 16.61 3.66
C GLU A 146 10.96 15.80 2.59
N ALA A 147 9.64 15.63 2.71
CA ALA A 147 8.83 14.88 1.74
C ALA A 147 8.83 15.48 0.31
N LYS A 148 9.25 16.75 0.15
CA LYS A 148 9.37 17.44 -1.15
C LYS A 148 10.76 17.37 -1.76
N ARG A 149 11.73 16.75 -1.08
CA ARG A 149 13.10 16.57 -1.56
C ARG A 149 13.28 15.17 -2.15
N PRO A 150 14.24 14.96 -3.06
CA PRO A 150 14.66 13.63 -3.45
C PRO A 150 15.06 12.78 -2.22
N PRO A 151 14.80 11.47 -2.20
CA PRO A 151 14.16 10.69 -3.27
C PRO A 151 12.61 10.79 -3.29
N TYR A 152 11.99 11.33 -2.24
CA TYR A 152 10.53 11.30 -2.03
C TYR A 152 9.70 12.23 -2.92
N ARG A 153 10.36 13.21 -3.56
CA ARG A 153 9.70 14.23 -4.38
C ARG A 153 8.80 13.63 -5.46
N VAL A 154 9.20 12.51 -6.06
CA VAL A 154 8.42 11.82 -7.11
C VAL A 154 7.01 11.46 -6.62
N PHE A 155 6.89 10.96 -5.38
CA PHE A 155 5.61 10.60 -4.78
C PHE A 155 4.79 11.84 -4.42
N TYR A 156 5.43 12.90 -3.93
CA TYR A 156 4.74 14.16 -3.66
C TYR A 156 4.14 14.76 -4.92
N ASP A 157 4.88 14.75 -6.02
CA ASP A 157 4.48 15.37 -7.28
C ASP A 157 3.27 14.65 -7.90
N GLN A 158 3.18 13.32 -7.74
CA GLN A 158 2.03 12.49 -8.14
C GLN A 158 0.76 12.74 -7.31
N LEU A 159 0.85 13.36 -6.12
CA LEU A 159 -0.35 13.64 -5.31
C LEU A 159 -1.28 14.63 -6.01
N SER A 160 -2.60 14.35 -5.93
CA SER A 160 -3.62 15.30 -6.35
C SER A 160 -3.55 16.61 -5.56
N TRP A 161 -3.95 17.72 -6.20
CA TRP A 161 -3.96 19.04 -5.56
C TRP A 161 -4.77 19.08 -4.26
N LYS A 162 -5.90 18.35 -4.19
CA LYS A 162 -6.73 18.21 -2.98
C LYS A 162 -5.92 17.57 -1.83
N ARG A 163 -5.14 16.53 -2.13
CA ARG A 163 -4.29 15.87 -1.14
C ARG A 163 -3.14 16.78 -0.70
N LYS A 164 -2.52 17.51 -1.63
CA LYS A 164 -1.46 18.50 -1.33
C LYS A 164 -1.98 19.60 -0.39
N LEU A 165 -3.16 20.16 -0.68
CA LEU A 165 -3.83 21.15 0.18
C LEU A 165 -4.14 20.60 1.57
N ARG A 166 -4.66 19.36 1.65
CA ARG A 166 -4.93 18.71 2.93
C ARG A 166 -3.67 18.55 3.77
N LEU A 167 -2.58 18.05 3.19
CA LEU A 167 -1.30 17.91 3.90
C LEU A 167 -0.79 19.26 4.42
N PHE A 168 -0.93 20.31 3.61
CA PHE A 168 -0.57 21.67 4.03
C PHE A 168 -1.46 22.15 5.19
N GLY A 169 -2.77 21.93 5.11
CA GLY A 169 -3.74 22.28 6.15
C GLY A 169 -3.49 21.54 7.47
N GLU A 170 -3.20 20.25 7.43
CA GLU A 170 -2.86 19.45 8.63
C GLU A 170 -1.61 20.01 9.35
N LYS A 171 -0.65 20.55 8.60
CA LYS A 171 0.57 21.14 9.17
C LYS A 171 0.36 22.54 9.76
N TYR A 172 -0.33 23.44 9.04
CA TYR A 172 -0.37 24.87 9.38
C TYR A 172 -1.70 25.33 9.99
N CYS A 173 -2.81 24.62 9.72
CA CYS A 173 -4.17 24.98 10.11
C CYS A 173 -4.92 23.76 10.69
N ASN A 174 -4.26 23.00 11.57
CA ASN A 174 -4.77 21.71 12.04
C ASN A 174 -6.18 21.82 12.67
N GLY A 175 -6.43 22.85 13.49
CA GLY A 175 -7.73 23.06 14.14
C GLY A 175 -8.90 23.28 13.16
N LEU A 176 -8.67 24.05 12.09
CA LEU A 176 -9.67 24.29 11.02
C LEU A 176 -9.85 23.05 10.15
N THR A 177 -8.75 22.37 9.81
CA THR A 177 -8.75 21.16 8.99
C THR A 177 -9.50 20.03 9.71
N MET A 178 -9.25 19.83 11.00
CA MET A 178 -9.96 18.85 11.82
C MET A 178 -11.45 19.18 11.95
N ARG A 179 -11.83 20.44 12.13
CA ARG A 179 -13.25 20.85 12.15
C ARG A 179 -13.98 20.54 10.85
N ILE A 180 -13.35 20.80 9.70
CA ILE A 180 -13.91 20.49 8.38
C ILE A 180 -14.03 18.96 8.19
N LEU A 181 -13.02 18.19 8.58
CA LEU A 181 -13.04 16.72 8.48
C LEU A 181 -14.13 16.10 9.37
N THR A 182 -14.27 16.57 10.61
CA THR A 182 -15.31 16.12 11.53
C THR A 182 -16.71 16.47 10.99
N TRP A 183 -16.87 17.66 10.42
CA TRP A 183 -18.12 18.07 9.79
C TRP A 183 -18.46 17.25 8.54
N GLN A 184 -17.48 16.97 7.66
CA GLN A 184 -17.68 16.09 6.51
C GLN A 184 -18.04 14.65 6.92
N ARG A 185 -17.41 14.13 7.97
CA ARG A 185 -17.69 12.80 8.52
C ARG A 185 -19.09 12.68 9.13
N ASN A 186 -19.63 13.78 9.66
CA ASN A 186 -20.98 13.83 10.23
C ASN A 186 -22.09 14.04 9.18
N ARG A 187 -21.76 14.56 7.98
CA ARG A 187 -22.71 14.71 6.86
C ARG A 187 -22.99 13.42 6.09
N GLY A 188 -22.17 12.38 6.28
CA GLY A 188 -22.32 11.07 5.64
C GLY A 188 -23.01 10.01 6.50
N LYS A 189 -23.54 10.39 7.67
CA LYS A 189 -24.46 9.61 8.49
C LYS A 189 -25.86 10.16 8.30
#